data_AF-A0A426JK23-F1
#
_entry.id   AF-A0A426JK23-F1
#
_cell.length_a   1.000
_cell.length_b   1.000
_cell.length_c   1.000
_cell.angle_alpha   90.00
_cell.angle_beta   90.00
_cell.angle_gamma   90.00
#
_symmetry.space_group_name_H-M   'P 1'
#
loop_
_entity.id
_entity.type
_entity.pdbx_description
1 polymer ?
#
loop_
_entity_poly.entity_id
_entity_poly.type
_entity_poly.pdbx_seq_one_letter_code
_entity_poly.pdbx_strand_id
1 'polypeptide(L)'
;EIAGRLAIRLDSGLLSEVVDIDGEGVASHSLFGGTYDAKAKVAKGTPVVTVLPGSIEAEQASGAAAVEQVEVPAAAGAKITGRQPAEAGDRPELTEASIVVSGGRGVGSADQFEVVEKLADTLGAAVGASRAAVDSGYYPHQFQVGQTGKTVSPQLYVALGISGAIQHRAGMQTSKTIVAVNKDPEAPIFEIADYGVVG
;
A
#
# COMPACT_ATOMS: atom_id res chain seq x y z
N GLU A 1 13.37 9.90 -2.05
CA GLU A 1 14.29 11.04 -2.26
C GLU A 1 15.31 11.20 -1.12
N ILE A 2 14.88 11.26 0.14
CA ILE A 2 15.77 11.47 1.31
C ILE A 2 16.71 10.26 1.57
N ALA A 3 16.18 9.04 1.59
CA ALA A 3 16.92 7.85 2.01
C ALA A 3 18.18 7.56 1.17
N GLY A 4 18.11 7.71 -0.16
CA GLY A 4 19.28 7.53 -1.03
C GLY A 4 20.39 8.54 -0.77
N ARG A 5 20.04 9.82 -0.52
CA ARG A 5 21.02 10.86 -0.17
C ARG A 5 21.68 10.58 1.17
N LEU A 6 20.91 10.09 2.14
CA LEU A 6 21.43 9.71 3.46
C LEU A 6 22.38 8.53 3.37
N ALA A 7 22.01 7.47 2.65
CA ALA A 7 22.84 6.28 2.47
C ALA A 7 24.22 6.62 1.86
N ILE A 8 24.24 7.50 0.85
CA ILE A 8 25.50 7.99 0.24
C ILE A 8 26.35 8.75 1.28
N ARG A 9 25.76 9.68 2.04
CA ARG A 9 26.49 10.46 3.05
C ARG A 9 27.07 9.60 4.17
N LEU A 10 26.39 8.50 4.50
CA LEU A 10 26.83 7.54 5.51
C LEU A 10 27.79 6.48 4.99
N ASP A 11 28.09 6.46 3.67
CA ASP A 11 28.86 5.38 3.03
C ASP A 11 28.30 4.00 3.39
N SER A 12 26.96 3.87 3.28
CA SER A 12 26.20 2.69 3.67
C SER A 12 25.17 2.27 2.61
N GLY A 13 24.53 1.12 2.84
CA GLY A 13 23.53 0.54 1.95
C GLY A 13 22.11 1.07 2.21
N LEU A 14 21.32 1.08 1.14
CA LEU A 14 19.88 1.38 1.17
C LEU A 14 19.09 0.10 0.88
N LEU A 15 18.16 -0.24 1.76
CA LEU A 15 17.11 -1.23 1.52
C LEU A 15 15.81 -0.45 1.32
N SER A 16 15.36 -0.32 0.07
CA SER A 16 14.18 0.47 -0.28
C SER A 16 12.93 -0.38 -0.44
N GLU A 17 11.80 0.16 0.02
CA GLU A 17 10.45 -0.44 -0.11
C GLU A 17 10.40 -1.86 0.48
N VAL A 18 11.01 -1.99 1.65
CA VAL A 18 11.01 -3.22 2.44
C VAL A 18 9.60 -3.50 2.93
N VAL A 19 9.17 -4.76 2.83
CA VAL A 19 7.86 -5.22 3.33
C VAL A 19 7.94 -5.86 4.71
N ASP A 20 9.13 -6.31 5.11
CA ASP A 20 9.40 -6.86 6.44
C ASP A 20 10.90 -6.82 6.76
N ILE A 21 11.27 -6.75 8.04
CA ILE A 21 12.66 -6.79 8.48
C ILE A 21 12.79 -7.63 9.76
N ASP A 22 13.70 -8.60 9.75
CA ASP A 22 13.93 -9.46 10.90
C ASP A 22 14.87 -8.83 11.95
N GLY A 23 14.97 -9.49 13.11
CA GLY A 23 15.84 -9.06 14.21
C GLY A 23 17.33 -9.06 13.89
N GLU A 24 17.76 -9.68 12.80
CA GLU A 24 19.14 -9.64 12.32
C GLU A 24 19.38 -8.52 11.29
N GLY A 25 18.34 -7.78 10.91
CA GLY A 25 18.40 -6.73 9.90
C GLY A 25 18.40 -7.25 8.47
N VAL A 26 17.90 -8.47 8.23
CA VAL A 26 17.62 -8.96 6.88
C VAL A 26 16.25 -8.43 6.46
N ALA A 27 16.22 -7.63 5.40
CA ALA A 27 15.00 -7.13 4.82
C ALA A 27 14.43 -8.09 3.79
N SER A 28 13.12 -8.23 3.81
CA SER A 28 12.32 -8.89 2.77
C SER A 28 11.82 -7.84 1.77
N HIS A 29 12.01 -8.13 0.48
CA HIS A 29 11.53 -7.32 -0.63
C HIS A 29 10.56 -8.12 -1.48
N SER A 30 9.47 -7.47 -1.89
CA SER A 30 8.53 -8.02 -2.85
C SER A 30 8.78 -7.38 -4.22
N LEU A 31 9.30 -8.16 -5.17
CA LEU A 31 9.77 -7.68 -6.46
C LEU A 31 8.83 -8.07 -7.59
N PHE A 32 8.85 -7.31 -8.67
CA PHE A 32 7.99 -7.51 -9.85
C PHE A 32 6.52 -7.63 -9.46
N GLY A 33 6.09 -6.69 -8.62
CA GLY A 33 4.75 -6.60 -8.10
C GLY A 33 4.36 -7.74 -7.16
N GLY A 34 5.28 -8.53 -6.61
CA GLY A 34 4.96 -9.67 -5.74
C GLY A 34 5.16 -11.05 -6.36
N THR A 35 5.76 -11.10 -7.55
CA THR A 35 6.08 -12.38 -8.21
C THR A 35 7.31 -13.04 -7.58
N TYR A 36 8.23 -12.26 -7.01
CA TYR A 36 9.47 -12.77 -6.43
C TYR A 36 9.73 -12.14 -5.07
N ASP A 37 10.08 -12.98 -4.11
CA ASP A 37 10.61 -12.54 -2.83
C ASP A 37 12.14 -12.53 -2.87
N ALA A 38 12.73 -11.44 -2.39
CA ALA A 38 14.16 -11.33 -2.22
C ALA A 38 14.50 -10.95 -0.78
N LYS A 39 15.61 -11.50 -0.28
CA LYS A 39 16.18 -11.13 1.01
C LYS A 39 17.48 -10.38 0.82
N ALA A 40 17.65 -9.27 1.52
CA ALA A 40 18.84 -8.44 1.43
C ALA A 40 19.28 -7.94 2.81
N LYS A 41 20.59 -7.78 2.99
CA LYS A 41 21.20 -7.23 4.20
C LYS A 41 22.27 -6.24 3.80
N VAL A 42 22.31 -5.09 4.47
CA VAL A 42 23.38 -4.11 4.28
C VAL A 42 24.70 -4.68 4.78
N ALA A 43 25.72 -4.69 3.92
CA ALA A 43 27.02 -5.29 4.23
C ALA A 43 27.98 -4.35 4.98
N LYS A 44 27.71 -3.04 4.99
CA LYS A 44 28.62 -2.02 5.55
C LYS A 44 27.85 -0.81 6.08
N GLY A 45 28.27 -0.31 7.24
CA GLY A 45 27.75 0.93 7.83
C GLY A 45 26.40 0.75 8.52
N THR A 46 25.72 1.87 8.76
CA THR A 46 24.39 1.89 9.39
C THR A 46 23.31 1.77 8.31
N PRO A 47 22.48 0.71 8.33
CA PRO A 47 21.49 0.48 7.28
C PRO A 47 20.50 1.64 7.20
N VAL A 48 20.26 2.14 5.99
CA VAL A 48 19.13 3.02 5.71
C VAL A 48 18.02 2.16 5.11
N VAL A 49 16.88 2.13 5.79
CA VAL A 49 15.74 1.29 5.40
C VAL A 49 14.53 2.18 5.15
N THR A 50 13.87 2.01 4.00
CA THR A 50 12.52 2.54 3.81
C THR A 50 11.53 1.40 3.77
N VAL A 51 10.46 1.53 4.54
CA VAL A 51 9.38 0.53 4.62
C VAL A 51 8.28 0.94 3.66
N LEU A 52 7.73 -0.03 2.93
CA LEU A 52 6.55 0.18 2.10
C LEU A 52 5.35 0.48 3.02
N PRO A 53 4.66 1.63 2.89
CA PRO A 53 3.56 1.96 3.79
C PRO A 53 2.48 0.87 3.83
N GLY A 54 1.92 0.63 5.02
CA GLY A 54 0.90 -0.40 5.25
C GLY A 54 1.41 -1.86 5.27
N SER A 55 2.69 -2.11 4.94
CA SER A 55 3.25 -3.48 4.87
C SER A 55 3.56 -4.10 6.23
N ILE A 56 3.80 -3.29 7.25
CA ILE A 56 4.07 -3.71 8.63
C ILE A 56 2.97 -3.18 9.54
N GLU A 57 2.46 -4.03 10.43
CA GLU A 57 1.49 -3.66 11.45
C GLU A 57 2.16 -2.82 12.55
N ALA A 58 1.58 -1.67 12.86
CA ALA A 58 2.09 -0.80 13.91
C ALA A 58 1.69 -1.35 15.28
N GLU A 59 2.67 -1.66 16.13
CA GLU A 59 2.44 -2.06 17.52
C GLU A 59 2.58 -0.86 18.47
N GLN A 60 1.59 -0.67 19.34
CA GLN A 60 1.66 0.39 20.34
C GLN A 60 2.65 0.00 21.45
N ALA A 61 3.82 0.62 21.45
CA ALA A 61 4.79 0.46 22.53
C ALA A 61 4.54 1.49 23.65
N SER A 62 4.43 1.02 24.90
CA SER A 62 4.49 1.89 26.07
C SER A 62 5.93 2.37 26.30
N GLY A 63 6.15 3.67 26.43
CA GLY A 63 7.48 4.19 26.70
C GLY A 63 7.48 5.68 27.06
N ALA A 64 8.46 6.08 27.85
CA ALA A 64 8.76 7.48 28.17
C ALA A 64 10.09 7.86 27.51
N ALA A 65 10.12 7.84 26.17
CA ALA A 65 11.32 8.22 25.42
C ALA A 65 11.74 9.65 25.80
N ALA A 66 13.01 9.83 26.15
CA ALA A 66 13.55 11.16 26.45
C ALA A 66 13.55 12.00 25.16
N VAL A 67 13.04 13.23 25.25
CA VAL A 67 13.10 14.18 24.15
C VAL A 67 14.45 14.87 24.17
N GLU A 68 15.26 14.62 23.14
CA GLU A 68 16.54 15.30 22.93
C GLU A 68 16.41 16.34 21.81
N GLN A 69 16.81 17.58 22.08
CA GLN A 69 16.83 18.64 21.07
C GLN A 69 18.16 18.58 20.31
N VAL A 70 18.07 18.47 18.98
CA VAL A 70 19.23 18.49 18.08
C VAL A 70 19.15 19.73 17.21
N GLU A 71 20.21 20.53 17.19
CA GLU A 71 20.33 21.65 16.27
C GLU A 71 20.63 21.17 14.85
N VAL A 72 19.77 21.55 13.90
CA VAL A 72 19.94 21.22 12.48
C VAL A 72 20.35 22.48 11.72
N PRO A 73 21.45 22.46 10.95
CA PRO A 73 21.89 23.63 10.18
C PRO A 73 20.84 24.04 9.14
N ALA A 74 20.81 25.33 8.80
CA ALA A 74 19.87 25.87 7.83
C ALA A 74 19.94 25.12 6.49
N ALA A 75 18.79 24.69 5.98
CA ALA A 75 18.70 23.98 4.71
C ALA A 75 19.10 24.90 3.56
N ALA A 76 20.02 24.43 2.71
CA ALA A 76 20.35 25.07 1.45
C ALA A 76 19.57 24.39 0.31
N GLY A 77 18.83 25.16 -0.50
CA GLY A 77 18.36 24.71 -1.82
C GLY A 77 16.89 24.98 -2.14
N ALA A 78 15.96 24.81 -1.20
CA ALA A 78 14.52 24.98 -1.46
C ALA A 78 13.84 25.83 -0.39
N LYS A 79 12.92 26.71 -0.81
CA LYS A 79 12.07 27.52 0.07
C LYS A 79 10.62 27.06 -0.08
N ILE A 80 10.00 26.67 1.02
CA ILE A 80 8.56 26.41 1.06
C ILE A 80 7.84 27.77 1.06
N THR A 81 7.10 28.08 0.00
CA THR A 81 6.35 29.34 -0.15
C THR A 81 4.88 29.22 0.26
N GLY A 82 4.38 27.99 0.41
CA GLY A 82 3.03 27.69 0.87
C GLY A 82 2.85 26.18 1.01
N ARG A 83 1.80 25.79 1.74
CA ARG A 83 1.31 24.40 1.82
C ARG A 83 -0.20 24.45 1.64
N GLN A 84 -0.71 23.67 0.71
CA GLN A 84 -2.14 23.40 0.59
C GLN A 84 -2.31 21.91 0.91
N PRO A 85 -2.78 21.55 2.12
CA PRO A 85 -3.11 20.17 2.41
C PRO A 85 -4.20 19.72 1.43
N ALA A 86 -4.10 18.47 0.96
CA ALA A 86 -5.23 17.85 0.29
C ALA A 86 -6.42 17.89 1.26
N GLU A 87 -7.64 18.09 0.76
CA GLU A 87 -8.84 17.93 1.57
C GLU A 87 -8.81 16.51 2.13
N ALA A 88 -8.59 16.38 3.44
CA ALA A 88 -8.62 15.10 4.10
C ALA A 88 -10.06 14.61 4.03
N GLY A 89 -10.30 13.58 3.21
CA GLY A 89 -11.52 12.80 3.34
C GLY A 89 -11.53 12.06 4.67
N ASP A 90 -12.69 11.54 5.07
CA ASP A 90 -12.82 10.76 6.31
C ASP A 90 -12.07 9.41 6.28
N ARG A 91 -11.54 9.03 5.10
CA ARG A 91 -10.89 7.73 4.85
C ARG A 91 -9.38 7.88 4.70
N PRO A 92 -8.59 6.85 5.08
CA PRO A 92 -7.16 6.84 4.84
C PRO A 92 -6.80 7.03 3.36
N GLU A 93 -5.60 7.56 3.11
CA GLU A 93 -5.05 7.62 1.77
C GLU A 93 -4.72 6.19 1.28
N LEU A 94 -5.06 5.89 0.03
CA LEU A 94 -5.02 4.54 -0.53
C LEU A 94 -3.63 3.86 -0.48
N THR A 95 -2.54 4.61 -0.70
CA THR A 95 -1.17 4.09 -0.65
C THR A 95 -0.61 3.94 0.76
N GLU A 96 -1.25 4.57 1.75
CA GLU A 96 -0.83 4.52 3.16
C GLU A 96 -1.71 3.61 4.02
N ALA A 97 -2.84 3.14 3.49
CA ALA A 97 -3.83 2.39 4.24
C ALA A 97 -3.36 0.98 4.60
N SER A 98 -3.61 0.58 5.86
CA SER A 98 -3.41 -0.80 6.33
C SER A 98 -4.51 -1.76 5.87
N ILE A 99 -5.69 -1.24 5.52
CA ILE A 99 -6.81 -2.00 4.96
C ILE A 99 -7.31 -1.29 3.71
N VAL A 100 -7.53 -2.03 2.63
CA VAL A 100 -8.12 -1.53 1.39
C VAL A 100 -9.34 -2.38 1.04
N VAL A 101 -10.49 -1.74 0.86
CA VAL A 101 -11.69 -2.35 0.30
C VAL A 101 -11.85 -1.83 -1.13
N SER A 102 -11.75 -2.73 -2.10
CA SER A 102 -11.63 -2.39 -3.51
C SER A 102 -12.77 -2.96 -4.35
N GLY A 103 -13.43 -2.09 -5.12
CA GLY A 103 -14.54 -2.46 -5.99
C GLY A 103 -14.14 -2.66 -7.45
N GLY A 104 -14.70 -3.70 -8.07
CA GLY A 104 -14.54 -4.00 -9.48
C GLY A 104 -15.77 -3.67 -10.31
N ARG A 105 -15.71 -3.94 -11.62
CA ARG A 105 -16.89 -3.83 -12.50
C ARG A 105 -18.04 -4.75 -12.05
N GLY A 106 -17.73 -5.84 -11.35
CA GLY A 106 -18.74 -6.75 -10.79
C GLY A 106 -19.66 -6.10 -9.75
N VAL A 107 -19.30 -4.94 -9.19
CA VAL A 107 -20.16 -4.13 -8.31
C VAL A 107 -21.36 -3.54 -9.06
N GLY A 108 -21.30 -3.43 -10.40
CA GLY A 108 -22.47 -3.20 -11.23
C GLY A 108 -22.76 -1.74 -11.59
N SER A 109 -22.51 -0.75 -10.72
CA SER A 109 -22.72 0.68 -11.03
C SER A 109 -22.03 1.61 -10.03
N ALA A 110 -22.04 2.92 -10.31
CA ALA A 110 -21.62 3.95 -9.35
C ALA A 110 -22.49 3.96 -8.09
N ASP A 111 -23.82 3.85 -8.22
CA ASP A 111 -24.74 3.83 -7.07
C ASP A 111 -24.52 2.62 -6.17
N GLN A 112 -24.23 1.45 -6.76
CA GLN A 112 -23.94 0.23 -6.01
C GLN A 112 -22.56 0.24 -5.35
N PHE A 113 -21.66 1.18 -5.72
CA PHE A 113 -20.35 1.32 -5.10
C PHE A 113 -20.43 1.71 -3.62
N GLU A 114 -21.59 2.18 -3.15
CA GLU A 114 -21.90 2.42 -1.74
C GLU A 114 -21.62 1.20 -0.84
N VAL A 115 -21.75 -0.03 -1.36
CA VAL A 115 -21.41 -1.25 -0.59
C VAL A 115 -19.91 -1.34 -0.27
N VAL A 116 -19.06 -0.91 -1.20
CA VAL A 116 -17.60 -0.87 -1.05
C VAL A 116 -17.24 0.19 0.00
N GLU A 117 -17.89 1.34 -0.10
CA GLU A 117 -17.70 2.47 0.81
C GLU A 117 -18.13 2.14 2.25
N LYS A 118 -19.33 1.60 2.46
CA LYS A 118 -19.84 1.23 3.78
C LYS A 118 -18.96 0.18 4.46
N LEU A 119 -18.46 -0.79 3.71
CA LEU A 119 -17.53 -1.78 4.23
C LEU A 119 -16.19 -1.13 4.59
N ALA A 120 -15.69 -0.21 3.75
CA ALA A 120 -14.48 0.54 4.05
C ALA A 120 -14.62 1.35 5.34
N ASP A 121 -15.74 2.07 5.51
CA ASP A 121 -16.02 2.87 6.69
C ASP A 121 -16.10 2.02 7.96
N THR A 122 -16.73 0.84 7.86
CA THR A 122 -16.83 -0.11 8.98
C THR A 122 -15.45 -0.63 9.42
N LEU A 123 -14.52 -0.77 8.48
CA LEU A 123 -13.18 -1.28 8.74
C LEU A 123 -12.14 -0.18 8.99
N GLY A 124 -12.52 1.10 8.86
CA GLY A 124 -11.55 2.21 8.86
C GLY A 124 -10.56 2.12 7.69
N ALA A 125 -10.99 1.58 6.56
CA ALA A 125 -10.17 1.27 5.39
C ALA A 125 -10.20 2.37 4.33
N ALA A 126 -9.20 2.37 3.45
CA ALA A 126 -9.28 3.13 2.20
C ALA A 126 -10.17 2.42 1.17
N VAL A 127 -10.76 3.20 0.26
CA VAL A 127 -11.51 2.67 -0.89
C VAL A 127 -10.59 2.57 -2.10
N GLY A 128 -10.59 1.40 -2.74
CA GLY A 128 -9.94 1.16 -4.03
C GLY A 128 -10.94 0.90 -5.15
N ALA A 129 -10.48 1.03 -6.39
CA ALA A 129 -11.24 0.62 -7.56
C ALA A 129 -10.35 -0.06 -8.60
N SER A 130 -10.87 -1.09 -9.26
CA SER A 130 -10.20 -1.62 -10.47
C SER A 130 -10.30 -0.61 -11.62
N ARG A 131 -9.35 -0.67 -12.56
CA ARG A 131 -9.44 0.09 -13.82
C ARG A 131 -10.79 -0.09 -14.52
N ALA A 132 -11.31 -1.31 -14.57
CA ALA A 132 -12.59 -1.58 -15.24
C ALA A 132 -13.78 -0.84 -14.61
N ALA A 133 -13.75 -0.62 -13.29
CA ALA A 133 -14.76 0.19 -12.58
C ALA A 133 -14.58 1.68 -12.90
N VAL A 134 -13.35 2.18 -12.89
CA VAL A 134 -13.01 3.58 -13.24
C VAL A 134 -13.41 3.90 -14.68
N ASP A 135 -13.01 3.06 -15.65
CA ASP A 135 -13.32 3.23 -17.07
C ASP A 135 -14.84 3.15 -17.33
N SER A 136 -15.61 2.49 -16.45
CA SER A 136 -17.08 2.43 -16.49
C SER A 136 -17.76 3.59 -15.74
N GLY A 137 -16.98 4.52 -15.16
CA GLY A 137 -17.49 5.66 -14.41
C GLY A 137 -18.03 5.32 -13.01
N TYR A 138 -17.68 4.16 -12.43
CA TYR A 138 -18.22 3.74 -11.13
C TYR A 138 -17.52 4.43 -9.97
N TYR A 139 -16.26 4.81 -10.15
CA TYR A 139 -15.47 5.48 -9.11
C TYR A 139 -14.32 6.32 -9.71
N PRO A 140 -13.85 7.38 -9.04
CA PRO A 140 -12.82 8.27 -9.59
C PRO A 140 -11.45 7.59 -9.79
N HIS A 141 -10.71 8.02 -10.83
CA HIS A 141 -9.41 7.46 -11.19
C HIS A 141 -8.35 7.54 -10.07
N GLN A 142 -8.44 8.52 -9.17
CA GLN A 142 -7.50 8.67 -8.05
C GLN A 142 -7.49 7.48 -7.06
N PHE A 143 -8.52 6.63 -7.13
CA PHE A 143 -8.65 5.41 -6.32
C PHE A 143 -8.30 4.14 -7.11
N GLN A 144 -7.83 4.28 -8.35
CA GLN A 144 -7.50 3.13 -9.18
C GLN A 144 -6.32 2.37 -8.59
N VAL A 145 -6.49 1.07 -8.39
CA VAL A 145 -5.42 0.13 -8.02
C VAL A 145 -4.96 -0.65 -9.25
N GLY A 146 -3.64 -0.83 -9.39
CA GLY A 146 -3.02 -1.63 -10.45
C GLY A 146 -1.84 -0.94 -11.13
N GLN A 147 -1.27 -1.59 -12.14
CA GLN A 147 -0.07 -1.19 -12.88
C GLN A 147 -0.12 0.25 -13.43
N THR A 148 -1.30 0.75 -13.77
CA THR A 148 -1.51 2.12 -14.29
C THR A 148 -2.23 3.04 -13.30
N GLY A 149 -2.39 2.59 -12.05
CA GLY A 149 -2.94 3.35 -10.94
C GLY A 149 -1.94 3.36 -9.78
N LYS A 150 -2.47 3.25 -8.56
CA LYS A 150 -1.69 3.13 -7.34
C LYS A 150 -1.32 1.66 -7.08
N THR A 151 -0.09 1.46 -6.61
CA THR A 151 0.35 0.20 -5.99
C THR A 151 0.14 0.33 -4.48
N VAL A 152 -0.46 -0.69 -3.88
CA VAL A 152 -0.76 -0.76 -2.45
C VAL A 152 -0.27 -2.08 -1.90
N SER A 153 0.08 -2.10 -0.61
CA SER A 153 0.52 -3.32 0.09
C SER A 153 -0.08 -3.40 1.50
N PRO A 154 -1.41 -3.32 1.66
CA PRO A 154 -2.07 -3.33 2.95
C PRO A 154 -1.91 -4.67 3.68
N GLN A 155 -2.21 -4.67 4.98
CA GLN A 155 -2.40 -5.89 5.76
C GLN A 155 -3.61 -6.70 5.26
N LEU A 156 -4.68 -6.01 4.86
CA LEU A 156 -5.89 -6.63 4.32
C LEU A 156 -6.33 -5.94 3.03
N TYR A 157 -6.52 -6.73 1.97
CA TYR A 157 -7.14 -6.30 0.73
C TYR A 157 -8.43 -7.08 0.48
N VAL A 158 -9.56 -6.40 0.41
CA VAL A 158 -10.86 -7.00 0.06
C VAL A 158 -11.20 -6.64 -1.38
N ALA A 159 -11.24 -7.63 -2.26
CA ALA A 159 -11.55 -7.48 -3.69
C ALA A 159 -13.01 -7.86 -3.97
N LEU A 160 -13.87 -6.87 -4.20
CA LEU A 160 -15.30 -7.06 -4.45
C LEU A 160 -15.61 -6.96 -5.95
N GLY A 161 -15.97 -8.08 -6.58
CA GLY A 161 -16.34 -8.11 -8.00
C GLY A 161 -15.19 -7.76 -8.96
N ILE A 162 -13.95 -8.06 -8.55
CA ILE A 162 -12.72 -7.87 -9.34
C ILE A 162 -12.28 -9.21 -9.91
N SER A 163 -12.02 -9.29 -11.22
CA SER A 163 -11.61 -10.55 -11.85
C SER A 163 -10.16 -10.95 -11.56
N GLY A 164 -9.28 -10.03 -11.19
CA GLY A 164 -7.86 -10.31 -10.94
C GLY A 164 -6.99 -10.32 -12.20
N ALA A 165 -7.29 -9.45 -13.18
CA ALA A 165 -6.40 -9.23 -14.31
C ALA A 165 -4.96 -8.92 -13.84
N ILE A 166 -3.95 -9.36 -14.59
CA ILE A 166 -2.52 -9.19 -14.25
C ILE A 166 -2.18 -7.74 -13.87
N GLN A 167 -2.75 -6.78 -14.60
CA GLN A 167 -2.54 -5.35 -14.36
C GLN A 167 -3.12 -4.90 -13.01
N HIS A 168 -4.22 -5.49 -12.54
CA HIS A 168 -4.78 -5.20 -11.22
C HIS A 168 -3.90 -5.84 -10.13
N ARG A 169 -3.57 -7.13 -10.30
CA ARG A 169 -2.74 -7.89 -9.35
C ARG A 169 -1.38 -7.23 -9.13
N ALA A 170 -0.75 -6.72 -10.18
CA ALA A 170 0.52 -6.00 -10.08
C ALA A 170 0.51 -4.81 -9.09
N GLY A 171 -0.67 -4.24 -8.79
CA GLY A 171 -0.80 -3.15 -7.83
C GLY A 171 -1.28 -3.56 -6.44
N MET A 172 -1.55 -4.84 -6.17
CA MET A 172 -2.08 -5.27 -4.86
C MET A 172 -1.71 -6.67 -4.39
N GLN A 173 -1.10 -7.51 -5.21
CA GLN A 173 -0.82 -8.91 -4.83
C GLN A 173 0.27 -9.03 -3.75
N THR A 174 0.95 -7.93 -3.39
CA THR A 174 1.84 -7.86 -2.22
C THR A 174 1.10 -7.63 -0.91
N SER A 175 -0.24 -7.54 -0.93
CA SER A 175 -1.05 -7.45 0.29
C SER A 175 -0.87 -8.69 1.13
N LYS A 176 -0.79 -8.54 2.45
CA LYS A 176 -0.52 -9.66 3.37
C LYS A 176 -1.67 -10.66 3.42
N THR A 177 -2.91 -10.18 3.33
CA THR A 177 -4.10 -11.03 3.25
C THR A 177 -5.05 -10.49 2.20
N ILE A 178 -5.48 -11.37 1.30
CA ILE A 178 -6.36 -11.08 0.17
C ILE A 178 -7.66 -11.85 0.34
N VAL A 179 -8.76 -11.12 0.45
CA VAL A 179 -10.12 -11.66 0.45
C VAL A 179 -10.77 -11.34 -0.88
N ALA A 180 -11.28 -12.34 -1.60
CA ALA A 180 -11.96 -12.14 -2.87
C ALA A 180 -13.43 -12.55 -2.78
N VAL A 181 -14.32 -11.68 -3.26
CA VAL A 181 -15.75 -11.97 -3.45
C VAL A 181 -16.08 -11.82 -4.92
N ASN A 182 -16.41 -12.94 -5.58
CA ASN A 182 -16.70 -12.94 -7.00
C ASN A 182 -17.67 -14.06 -7.38
N LYS A 183 -18.70 -13.75 -8.16
CA LYS A 183 -19.68 -14.71 -8.66
C LYS A 183 -19.09 -15.76 -9.61
N ASP A 184 -17.98 -15.44 -10.26
CA ASP A 184 -17.29 -16.33 -11.19
C ASP A 184 -16.24 -17.15 -10.43
N PRO A 185 -16.47 -18.46 -10.18
CA PRO A 185 -15.52 -19.30 -9.42
C PRO A 185 -14.18 -19.47 -10.14
N GLU A 186 -14.10 -19.18 -11.44
CA GLU A 186 -12.89 -19.30 -12.24
C GLU A 186 -12.15 -17.95 -12.37
N ALA A 187 -12.56 -16.93 -11.62
CA ALA A 187 -11.92 -15.62 -11.66
C ALA A 187 -10.43 -15.71 -11.22
N PRO A 188 -9.48 -15.18 -12.02
CA PRO A 188 -8.04 -15.20 -11.70
C PRO A 188 -7.63 -14.60 -10.35
N ILE A 189 -8.49 -13.78 -9.73
CA ILE A 189 -8.25 -13.24 -8.38
C ILE A 189 -8.14 -14.36 -7.33
N PHE A 190 -8.86 -15.47 -7.51
CA PHE A 190 -8.82 -16.60 -6.58
C PHE A 190 -7.48 -17.33 -6.59
N GLU A 191 -6.67 -17.19 -7.63
CA GLU A 191 -5.31 -17.76 -7.68
C GLU A 191 -4.37 -17.16 -6.61
N ILE A 192 -4.68 -15.95 -6.14
CA ILE A 192 -3.84 -15.21 -5.16
C ILE A 192 -4.61 -14.87 -3.87
N ALA A 193 -5.87 -15.29 -3.76
CA ALA A 193 -6.69 -14.98 -2.58
C ALA A 193 -6.42 -15.98 -1.46
N ASP A 194 -6.23 -15.49 -0.24
CA ASP A 194 -6.18 -16.32 0.96
C ASP A 194 -7.57 -16.83 1.35
N TYR A 195 -8.59 -16.01 1.10
CA TYR A 195 -10.00 -16.34 1.35
C TYR A 195 -10.86 -15.97 0.14
N GLY A 196 -11.73 -16.89 -0.27
CA GLY A 196 -12.62 -16.70 -1.40
C GLY A 196 -14.09 -16.96 -1.05
N VAL A 197 -14.98 -16.08 -1.50
CA VAL A 197 -16.43 -16.28 -1.47
C VAL A 197 -16.95 -16.21 -2.90
N VAL A 198 -17.61 -17.28 -3.34
CA VAL A 198 -18.29 -17.33 -4.64
C VAL A 198 -19.74 -16.90 -4.45
N GLY A 199 -20.10 -15.73 -4.97
CA GLY A 199 -21.43 -15.11 -4.80
C GLY A 199 -21.57 -13.75 -5.46
#